data_AF-A0AAD7I6W8-F1
#
_entry.id   AF-A0AAD7I6W8-F1
#
_cell.length_a   1.000
_cell.length_b   1.000
_cell.length_c   1.000
_cell.angle_alpha   90.00
_cell.angle_beta   90.00
_cell.angle_gamma   90.00
#
_symmetry.space_group_name_H-M   'P 1'
#
loop_
_entity.id
_entity.type
_entity.pdbx_description
1 polymer ?
#
loop_
_entity_poly.entity_id
_entity_poly.type
_entity_poly.pdbx_seq_one_letter_code
_entity_poly.pdbx_strand_id
1 'polypeptide(L)'
;PLPAPLAPSPPHLVAPAASSSPTIDSIGMDRSIAELEARSHAIRQTIAAEEQSDKETGTTYAHQVKNYQQWWEASEALRKNENPSYTIVPAFPIIASMVTVFLEYETTR
;
A
#
# COMPACT_ATOMS: atom_id res chain seq x y z
N PRO A 1 -60.26 19.06 50.73
CA PRO A 1 -60.46 20.07 49.65
C PRO A 1 -60.02 19.53 48.27
N LEU A 2 -61.01 19.32 47.38
CA LEU A 2 -60.94 19.24 45.91
C LEU A 2 -61.41 20.60 45.33
N PRO A 3 -61.39 20.93 44.01
CA PRO A 3 -60.87 20.23 42.81
C PRO A 3 -60.08 21.13 41.79
N ALA A 4 -59.77 20.52 40.63
CA ALA A 4 -59.08 20.93 39.38
C ALA A 4 -59.57 22.24 38.69
N PRO A 5 -59.00 22.64 37.51
CA PRO A 5 -59.64 22.19 36.26
C PRO A 5 -58.78 22.14 34.95
N LEU A 6 -59.31 21.38 33.97
CA LEU A 6 -59.29 21.53 32.49
C LEU A 6 -58.18 20.89 31.62
N ALA A 7 -58.59 19.84 30.89
CA ALA A 7 -58.03 19.29 29.64
C ALA A 7 -58.19 20.29 28.44
N PRO A 8 -57.58 20.09 27.24
CA PRO A 8 -57.96 19.04 26.27
C PRO A 8 -56.81 18.42 25.41
N SER A 9 -57.12 17.38 24.64
CA SER A 9 -56.26 16.60 23.70
C SER A 9 -56.22 17.19 22.26
N PRO A 10 -55.92 16.37 21.21
CA PRO A 10 -54.71 16.09 20.39
C PRO A 10 -54.79 16.86 19.02
N PRO A 11 -54.35 16.40 17.82
CA PRO A 11 -53.32 15.46 17.33
C PRO A 11 -52.30 16.19 16.41
N HIS A 12 -51.30 15.50 15.82
CA HIS A 12 -50.89 15.67 14.40
C HIS A 12 -49.63 14.85 14.12
N LEU A 13 -49.85 13.69 13.49
CA LEU A 13 -49.15 13.27 12.28
C LEU A 13 -47.72 13.80 12.11
N VAL A 14 -46.74 13.04 12.56
CA VAL A 14 -45.47 13.00 11.81
C VAL A 14 -45.51 11.70 11.04
N ALA A 15 -45.88 11.85 9.77
CA ALA A 15 -45.82 10.84 8.74
C ALA A 15 -44.45 10.12 8.77
N PRO A 16 -44.34 8.90 8.22
CA PRO A 16 -43.05 8.44 7.77
C PRO A 16 -42.59 9.46 6.73
N ALA A 17 -41.61 10.28 7.07
CA ALA A 17 -40.78 10.89 6.05
C ALA A 17 -40.16 9.70 5.34
N ALA A 18 -40.80 9.28 4.25
CA ALA A 18 -40.17 8.47 3.24
C ALA A 18 -38.91 9.27 2.90
N SER A 19 -37.78 8.86 3.48
CA SER A 19 -36.48 9.16 2.91
C SER A 19 -36.50 8.48 1.56
N SER A 20 -37.04 9.18 0.56
CA SER A 20 -36.74 8.94 -0.82
C SER A 20 -35.24 9.22 -0.94
N SER A 21 -34.44 8.20 -0.60
CA SER A 21 -33.07 8.12 -1.05
C SER A 21 -33.13 8.42 -2.54
N PRO A 22 -32.37 9.41 -3.04
CA PRO A 22 -32.27 9.59 -4.47
C PRO A 22 -31.82 8.23 -5.00
N THR A 23 -32.65 7.60 -5.82
CA THR A 23 -32.26 6.43 -6.58
C THR A 23 -31.18 6.94 -7.50
N ILE A 24 -29.92 6.88 -7.03
CA ILE A 24 -28.76 7.21 -7.82
C ILE A 24 -28.90 6.32 -9.04
N ASP A 25 -29.06 6.93 -10.21
CA ASP A 25 -29.12 6.21 -11.47
C ASP A 25 -27.87 5.34 -11.56
N SER A 26 -28.01 4.05 -11.23
CA SER A 26 -26.90 3.09 -11.10
C SER A 26 -26.03 3.13 -12.34
N ILE A 27 -26.66 3.26 -13.51
CA ILE A 27 -26.00 3.33 -14.82
C ILE A 27 -25.07 4.56 -14.93
N GLY A 28 -25.50 5.71 -14.42
CA GLY A 28 -24.70 6.93 -14.42
C GLY A 28 -23.51 6.81 -13.46
N MET A 29 -23.74 6.24 -12.28
CA MET A 29 -22.70 5.98 -11.28
C MET A 29 -21.67 4.97 -11.77
N ASP A 30 -22.10 3.86 -12.35
CA ASP A 30 -21.23 2.81 -12.91
C ASP A 30 -20.34 3.37 -14.02
N ARG A 31 -20.90 4.25 -14.87
CA ARG A 31 -20.14 4.94 -15.92
C ARG A 31 -19.09 5.89 -15.32
N SER A 32 -19.45 6.66 -14.29
CA SER A 32 -18.51 7.56 -13.62
C SER A 32 -17.38 6.79 -12.91
N ILE A 33 -17.68 5.62 -12.32
CA ILE A 33 -16.67 4.74 -11.74
C ILE A 33 -15.74 4.20 -12.82
N ALA A 34 -16.26 3.69 -13.94
CA ALA A 34 -15.45 3.18 -15.04
C ALA A 34 -14.51 4.25 -15.63
N GLU A 35 -14.99 5.49 -15.76
CA GLU A 35 -14.17 6.61 -16.22
C GLU A 35 -13.07 6.98 -15.20
N LEU A 36 -13.39 6.93 -13.90
CA LEU A 36 -12.42 7.14 -12.83
C LEU A 36 -11.36 6.05 -12.80
N GLU A 37 -11.74 4.78 -12.98
CA GLU A 37 -10.82 3.64 -13.06
C GLU A 37 -9.88 3.76 -14.27
N ALA A 38 -10.42 4.11 -15.44
CA ALA A 38 -9.62 4.33 -16.64
C ALA A 38 -8.59 5.46 -16.46
N ARG A 39 -9.01 6.59 -15.84
CA ARG A 39 -8.09 7.68 -15.48
C ARG A 39 -7.04 7.25 -14.46
N SER A 40 -7.43 6.50 -13.44
CA SER A 40 -6.50 5.94 -12.45
C SER A 40 -5.46 5.02 -13.10
N HIS A 41 -5.88 4.19 -14.05
CA HIS A 41 -4.97 3.34 -14.81
C HIS A 41 -4.00 4.16 -15.66
N ALA A 42 -4.47 5.18 -16.37
CA ALA A 42 -3.61 6.06 -17.16
C ALA A 42 -2.58 6.79 -16.28
N ILE A 43 -3.00 7.33 -15.13
CA ILE A 43 -2.10 7.99 -14.18
C ILE A 43 -1.04 7.02 -13.66
N ARG A 44 -1.42 5.78 -13.29
CA ARG A 44 -0.46 4.76 -12.85
C ARG A 44 0.56 4.40 -13.93
N GLN A 45 0.13 4.32 -15.18
CA GLN A 45 1.03 4.07 -16.31
C GLN A 45 1.99 5.25 -16.55
N THR A 46 1.50 6.49 -16.44
CA THR A 46 2.35 7.68 -16.57
C THR A 46 3.38 7.75 -15.46
N ILE A 47 2.97 7.54 -14.20
CA ILE A 47 3.90 7.52 -13.06
C ILE A 47 4.95 6.42 -13.24
N ALA A 48 4.54 5.21 -13.62
CA ALA A 48 5.48 4.12 -13.88
C ALA A 48 6.44 4.43 -15.06
N ALA A 49 5.96 5.15 -16.09
CA ALA A 49 6.80 5.57 -17.20
C ALA A 49 7.76 6.71 -16.83
N GLU A 50 7.35 7.63 -15.95
CA GLU A 50 8.18 8.70 -15.40
C GLU A 50 9.23 8.15 -14.44
N GLU A 51 8.88 7.21 -13.55
CA GLU A 51 9.81 6.46 -12.70
C GLU A 51 10.82 5.65 -13.54
N GLN A 52 10.37 5.10 -14.68
CA GLN A 52 11.25 4.42 -15.63
C GLN A 52 12.08 5.39 -16.49
N SER A 53 11.73 6.68 -16.55
CA SER A 53 12.47 7.72 -17.26
C SER A 53 13.78 8.09 -16.53
N ASP A 54 13.88 7.82 -15.22
CA ASP A 54 15.13 7.86 -14.45
C ASP A 54 15.99 6.61 -14.71
N LYS A 55 16.28 6.35 -15.99
CA LYS A 55 17.01 5.16 -16.45
C LYS A 55 18.40 5.01 -15.84
N GLU A 56 19.10 6.11 -15.55
CA GLU A 56 20.42 6.05 -14.90
C GLU A 56 20.31 5.57 -13.46
N THR A 57 19.33 6.08 -12.71
CA THR A 57 19.10 5.73 -11.31
C THR A 57 18.56 4.31 -11.19
N GLY A 58 17.61 3.90 -12.03
CA GLY A 58 17.07 2.54 -12.07
C GLY A 58 18.10 1.49 -12.47
N THR A 59 18.95 1.79 -13.47
CA THR A 59 20.06 0.91 -13.86
C THR A 59 21.11 0.82 -12.76
N THR A 60 21.40 1.94 -12.08
CA THR A 60 22.32 1.98 -10.93
C THR A 60 21.78 1.16 -9.76
N TYR A 61 20.51 1.31 -9.37
CA TYR A 61 19.92 0.51 -8.30
C TYR A 61 19.87 -0.97 -8.65
N ALA A 62 19.50 -1.33 -9.89
CA ALA A 62 19.52 -2.72 -10.32
C ALA A 62 20.94 -3.32 -10.24
N HIS A 63 21.96 -2.55 -10.62
CA HIS A 63 23.35 -2.96 -10.50
C HIS A 63 23.76 -3.12 -9.03
N GLN A 64 23.37 -2.21 -8.14
CA GLN A 64 23.68 -2.30 -6.72
C GLN A 64 23.00 -3.50 -6.04
N VAL A 65 21.74 -3.79 -6.38
CA VAL A 65 21.03 -4.98 -5.87
C VAL A 65 21.71 -6.26 -6.34
N LYS A 66 22.15 -6.32 -7.60
CA LYS A 66 22.89 -7.45 -8.14
C LYS A 66 24.23 -7.66 -7.44
N ASN A 67 24.98 -6.58 -7.22
CA ASN A 67 26.27 -6.64 -6.53
C ASN A 67 26.11 -7.10 -5.09
N TYR A 68 25.12 -6.55 -4.38
CA TYR A 68 24.74 -7.00 -3.05
C TYR A 68 24.40 -8.51 -3.04
N GLN A 69 23.57 -8.98 -3.96
CA GLN A 69 23.15 -10.39 -4.00
C GLN A 69 24.36 -11.31 -4.20
N GLN A 70 25.20 -11.03 -5.19
CA GLN A 70 26.39 -11.85 -5.48
C GLN A 70 27.34 -11.90 -4.30
N TRP A 71 27.57 -10.76 -3.65
CA TRP A 71 28.38 -10.68 -2.45
C TRP A 71 27.76 -11.46 -1.28
N TRP A 72 26.45 -11.31 -1.05
CA TRP A 72 25.75 -11.96 0.06
C TRP A 72 25.87 -13.49 -0.03
N GLU A 73 25.58 -14.05 -1.21
CA GLU A 73 25.68 -15.48 -1.49
C GLU A 73 27.09 -16.02 -1.22
N ALA A 74 28.13 -15.30 -1.65
CA ALA A 74 29.51 -15.67 -1.38
C ALA A 74 29.86 -15.59 0.11
N SER A 75 29.40 -14.56 0.81
CA SER A 75 29.66 -14.37 2.25
C SER A 75 29.01 -15.47 3.11
N GLU A 76 27.79 -15.87 2.75
CA GLU A 76 27.05 -16.92 3.45
C GLU A 76 27.64 -18.30 3.18
N ALA A 77 28.12 -18.56 1.96
CA ALA A 77 28.86 -19.76 1.63
C ALA A 77 30.15 -19.88 2.47
N LEU A 78 30.88 -18.77 2.65
CA LEU A 78 32.06 -18.73 3.51
C LEU A 78 31.70 -19.04 4.97
N ARG A 79 30.67 -18.39 5.53
CA ARG A 79 30.18 -18.66 6.89
C ARG A 79 29.75 -20.11 7.10
N LYS A 80 29.09 -20.71 6.11
CA LYS A 80 28.69 -22.12 6.14
C LYS A 80 29.89 -23.06 6.12
N ASN A 81 30.94 -22.72 5.38
CA ASN A 81 32.18 -23.49 5.33
C ASN A 81 32.96 -23.41 6.65
N GLU A 82 33.02 -22.22 7.27
CA GLU A 82 33.66 -21.99 8.56
C GLU A 82 32.89 -22.64 9.72
N ASN A 83 31.56 -22.65 9.63
CA ASN A 83 30.67 -23.26 10.62
C ASN A 83 29.64 -24.16 9.92
N PRO A 84 29.87 -25.49 9.85
CA PRO A 84 28.94 -26.42 9.20
C PRO A 84 27.53 -26.45 9.82
N SER A 85 27.37 -26.02 11.07
CA SER A 85 26.06 -25.92 11.74
C SER A 85 25.31 -24.62 11.42
N TYR A 86 25.96 -23.67 10.74
CA TYR A 86 25.34 -22.41 10.32
C TYR A 86 24.24 -22.66 9.29
N THR A 87 23.15 -21.88 9.36
CA THR A 87 22.08 -21.91 8.36
C THR A 87 22.22 -20.69 7.47
N ILE A 88 22.33 -20.92 6.16
CA ILE A 88 22.44 -19.85 5.17
C ILE A 88 21.17 -19.00 5.20
N VAL A 89 21.37 -17.69 5.26
CA VAL A 89 20.33 -16.68 5.15
C VAL A 89 20.19 -16.27 3.68
N PRO A 90 19.01 -16.35 3.07
CA PRO A 90 18.82 -15.92 1.68
C PRO A 90 19.06 -14.41 1.55
N ALA A 91 19.55 -13.97 0.38
CA ALA A 91 19.80 -12.55 0.09
C ALA A 91 18.52 -11.70 0.04
N PHE A 92 17.35 -12.32 -0.04
CA PHE A 92 16.06 -11.63 -0.06
C PHE A 92 15.09 -12.25 0.97
N PRO A 93 14.25 -11.44 1.64
CA PRO A 93 14.15 -9.98 1.54
C PRO A 93 15.35 -9.26 2.18
N ILE A 94 15.75 -8.12 1.62
CA ILE A 94 16.84 -7.30 2.14
C ILE A 94 16.35 -6.57 3.40
N ILE A 95 17.06 -6.76 4.52
CA ILE A 95 16.80 -6.07 5.78
C ILE A 95 17.98 -5.18 6.17
N ALA A 96 17.75 -4.20 7.04
CA ALA A 96 18.74 -3.21 7.44
C ALA A 96 20.05 -3.83 7.94
N SER A 97 19.99 -4.90 8.74
CA SER A 97 21.20 -5.57 9.25
C SER A 97 22.05 -6.18 8.15
N MET A 98 21.45 -6.75 7.09
CA MET A 98 22.19 -7.28 5.95
C MET A 98 22.91 -6.17 5.20
N VAL A 99 22.23 -5.03 5.01
CA VAL A 99 22.81 -3.85 4.33
C VAL A 99 23.93 -3.26 5.16
N THR A 100 23.81 -3.19 6.48
CA THR A 100 24.89 -2.69 7.36
C THR A 100 26.17 -3.50 7.17
N VAL A 101 26.09 -4.83 7.15
CA VAL A 101 27.27 -5.69 6.92
C VAL A 101 27.81 -5.51 5.50
N PHE A 102 26.93 -5.36 4.50
CA PHE A 102 27.36 -5.09 3.12
C PHE A 102 28.11 -3.76 3.00
N LEU A 103 27.60 -2.70 3.64
CA LEU A 103 28.24 -1.39 3.63
C LEU A 103 29.60 -1.42 4.33
N GLU A 104 29.73 -2.15 5.45
CA GLU A 104 31.02 -2.35 6.10
C GLU A 104 32.04 -3.01 5.15
N TYR A 105 31.62 -4.05 4.43
CA TYR A 105 32.44 -4.68 3.39
C TYR A 105 32.81 -3.70 2.26
N GLU A 106 31.86 -2.93 1.73
CA GLU A 106 32.13 -1.96 0.67
C GLU A 106 33.07 -0.83 1.13
N THR A 107 33.03 -0.45 2.42
CA THR A 107 33.94 0.58 2.97
C THR A 107 35.37 0.08 3.19
N THR A 108 35.58 -1.24 3.23
CA THR A 108 36.88 -1.87 3.48
C THR A 108 37.50 -2.47 2.21
N ARG A 109 36.81 -2.38 1.08
CA ARG A 109 37.25 -2.86 -0.24
C ARG A 109 38.04 -1.82 -1.01
#